data_AF-A0A3N5I9Z9-F1
#
_entry.id   AF-A0A3N5I9Z9-F1
#
_cell.length_a   1.000
_cell.length_b   1.000
_cell.length_c   1.000
_cell.angle_alpha   90.00
_cell.angle_beta   90.00
_cell.angle_gamma   90.00
#
_symmetry.space_group_name_H-M   'P 1'
#
loop_
_entity.id
_entity.type
_entity.pdbx_description
1 polymer ?
#
loop_
_entity_poly.entity_id
_entity_poly.type
_entity_poly.pdbx_seq_one_letter_code
_entity_poly.pdbx_strand_id
1 'polypeptide(L)'
;MAVGLTLIFGVMRVVNFAHGDMMVWGMYLAFVLATRIGLDPYLSFVLCAAALFLLGVAVQRGLVDRIVDAPHEMQILLMLGVALVLENLALAVFGPEPARIRSLLARLTWEVGPLYVDVARLVTFVV
;
A
#
# COMPACT_ATOMS: atom_id res chain seq x y z
N MET A 1 -18.55 12.53 7.49
CA MET A 1 -18.20 11.40 6.60
C MET A 1 -19.20 11.16 5.46
N ALA A 2 -20.29 11.92 5.30
CA ALA A 2 -21.28 11.69 4.24
C ALA A 2 -21.01 12.51 2.97
N VAL A 3 -20.64 13.79 3.12
CA VAL A 3 -20.38 14.72 2.00
C VAL A 3 -19.16 14.32 1.17
N GLY A 4 -18.08 13.87 1.82
CA GLY A 4 -16.89 13.41 1.10
C GLY A 4 -17.13 12.15 0.27
N LEU A 5 -17.91 11.21 0.81
CA LEU A 5 -18.29 9.99 0.11
C LEU A 5 -19.26 10.28 -1.06
N THR A 6 -20.16 11.26 -0.90
CA THR A 6 -21.06 11.72 -1.98
C THR A 6 -20.37 12.56 -3.04
N LEU A 7 -19.29 13.28 -2.73
CA LEU A 7 -18.47 13.97 -3.74
C LEU A 7 -17.62 12.99 -4.54
N ILE A 8 -17.04 11.98 -3.89
CA ILE A 8 -16.33 10.89 -4.55
C ILE A 8 -17.32 10.13 -5.45
N PHE A 9 -18.38 9.53 -4.91
CA PHE A 9 -19.33 8.75 -5.73
C PHE A 9 -20.23 9.60 -6.65
N GLY A 10 -20.42 10.88 -6.36
CA GLY A 10 -21.29 11.77 -7.14
C GLY A 10 -20.60 12.49 -8.30
N VAL A 11 -19.27 12.69 -8.23
CA VAL A 11 -18.50 13.40 -9.28
C VAL A 11 -17.39 12.54 -9.86
N MET A 12 -16.64 11.81 -9.02
CA MET A 12 -15.63 10.83 -9.47
C MET A 12 -16.31 9.48 -9.67
N ARG A 13 -16.84 9.26 -10.87
CA ARG A 13 -17.51 8.02 -11.26
C ARG A 13 -16.66 6.72 -11.12
N VAL A 14 -15.40 6.85 -10.74
CA VAL A 14 -14.44 5.75 -10.61
C VAL A 14 -14.22 5.40 -9.13
N VAL A 15 -14.63 4.20 -8.73
CA VAL A 15 -14.25 3.61 -7.44
C VAL A 15 -12.94 2.85 -7.61
N ASN A 16 -11.85 3.35 -7.02
CA ASN A 16 -10.56 2.65 -7.08
C ASN A 16 -10.52 1.49 -6.08
N PHE A 17 -10.97 0.31 -6.51
CA PHE A 17 -10.90 -0.93 -5.72
C PHE A 17 -9.48 -1.46 -5.53
N ALA A 18 -8.56 -1.16 -6.45
CA ALA A 18 -7.17 -1.63 -6.42
C ALA A 18 -6.29 -0.88 -5.40
N HIS A 19 -6.81 0.13 -4.71
CA HIS A 19 -6.03 0.92 -3.75
C HIS A 19 -5.44 0.06 -2.62
N GLY A 20 -6.20 -0.93 -2.13
CA GLY A 20 -5.72 -1.87 -1.12
C GLY A 20 -4.54 -2.69 -1.63
N ASP A 21 -4.61 -3.21 -2.85
CA ASP A 21 -3.54 -3.99 -3.46
C ASP A 21 -2.30 -3.13 -3.74
N MET A 22 -2.48 -1.88 -4.17
CA MET A 22 -1.36 -0.94 -4.30
C MET A 22 -0.66 -0.74 -2.94
N MET A 23 -1.40 -0.65 -1.84
CA MET A 23 -0.81 -0.56 -0.50
C MET A 23 0.01 -1.81 -0.15
N VAL A 24 -0.50 -3.00 -0.48
CA VAL A 24 0.20 -4.29 -0.28
C VAL A 24 1.51 -4.32 -1.07
N TRP A 25 1.52 -3.83 -2.32
CA TRP A 25 2.74 -3.68 -3.11
C TRP A 25 3.77 -2.75 -2.46
N GLY A 26 3.32 -1.68 -1.79
CA GLY A 26 4.16 -0.79 -0.99
C GLY A 26 4.81 -1.50 0.19
N MET A 27 4.03 -2.30 0.91
CA MET A 27 4.54 -3.12 2.02
C MET A 27 5.58 -4.13 1.55
N TYR A 28 5.35 -4.82 0.43
CA TYR A 28 6.32 -5.75 -0.14
C TYR A 28 7.61 -5.05 -0.56
N LEU A 29 7.51 -3.86 -1.16
CA LEU A 29 8.69 -3.07 -1.50
C LEU A 29 9.48 -2.67 -0.24
N ALA A 30 8.79 -2.21 0.81
CA ALA A 30 9.43 -1.91 2.09
C ALA A 30 10.11 -3.16 2.70
N PHE A 31 9.45 -4.31 2.61
CA PHE A 31 10.02 -5.60 3.04
C PHE A 31 11.28 -5.98 2.26
N VAL A 32 11.27 -5.82 0.94
CA VAL A 32 12.44 -6.10 0.09
C VAL A 32 13.58 -5.14 0.40
N LEU A 33 13.31 -3.84 0.55
CA LEU A 33 14.33 -2.85 0.92
C LEU A 33 14.93 -3.15 2.29
N ALA A 34 14.11 -3.52 3.28
CA ALA A 34 14.58 -3.87 4.61
C ALA A 34 15.42 -5.16 4.62
N THR A 35 15.01 -6.19 3.86
CA THR A 35 15.67 -7.51 3.90
C THR A 35 16.90 -7.62 2.99
N ARG A 36 16.87 -7.01 1.80
CA ARG A 36 17.96 -7.09 0.82
C ARG A 36 19.01 -5.99 0.99
N ILE A 37 18.58 -4.79 1.37
CA ILE A 37 19.44 -3.60 1.45
C ILE A 37 19.79 -3.27 2.91
N GLY A 38 19.07 -3.85 3.89
CA GLY A 38 19.27 -3.56 5.31
C GLY A 38 18.84 -2.13 5.68
N LEU A 39 18.02 -1.51 4.82
CA LEU A 39 17.61 -0.12 4.96
C LEU A 39 16.53 0.00 6.03
N ASP A 40 16.66 0.98 6.91
CA ASP A 40 15.71 1.18 8.01
C ASP A 40 14.28 1.43 7.45
N PRO A 41 13.23 0.76 7.96
CA PRO A 41 11.84 0.94 7.51
C PRO A 41 11.37 2.39 7.46
N TYR A 42 11.91 3.28 8.31
CA TYR A 42 11.53 4.68 8.29
C TYR A 42 12.14 5.45 7.10
N LEU A 43 13.37 5.09 6.71
CA LEU A 43 14.04 5.73 5.58
C LEU A 43 13.54 5.17 4.23
N SER A 44 13.07 3.92 4.22
CA SER A 44 12.46 3.31 3.04
C SER A 44 11.09 3.90 2.69
N PHE A 45 10.42 4.59 3.63
CA PHE A 45 9.14 5.25 3.40
C PHE A 45 9.14 6.18 2.17
N VAL A 46 10.16 7.04 2.04
CA VAL A 46 10.24 8.01 0.92
C VAL A 46 10.39 7.29 -0.42
N LEU A 47 11.22 6.24 -0.46
CA LEU A 47 11.42 5.43 -1.66
C LEU A 47 10.15 4.65 -2.02
N CYS A 48 9.47 4.08 -1.02
CA CYS A 48 8.20 3.40 -1.20
C CYS A 48 7.11 4.34 -1.70
N ALA A 49 7.03 5.56 -1.15
CA ALA A 49 6.09 6.58 -1.60
C ALA A 49 6.35 6.98 -3.06
N ALA A 50 7.61 7.21 -3.43
CA ALA A 50 7.98 7.53 -4.80
C ALA A 50 7.64 6.38 -5.78
N ALA A 51 7.94 5.14 -5.40
CA ALA A 51 7.64 3.98 -6.23
C ALA A 51 6.14 3.75 -6.39
N LEU A 52 5.36 3.85 -5.31
CA LEU A 52 3.89 3.75 -5.36
C LEU A 52 3.27 4.89 -6.15
N PHE A 53 3.81 6.11 -6.05
CA PHE A 53 3.35 7.23 -6.87
C PHE A 53 3.54 6.93 -8.36
N LEU A 54 4.71 6.43 -8.75
CA LEU A 54 4.99 6.04 -10.14
C LEU A 54 4.05 4.91 -10.61
N LEU A 55 3.80 3.91 -9.76
CA LEU A 55 2.87 2.83 -10.04
C LEU A 55 1.44 3.36 -10.23
N GLY A 56 1.00 4.24 -9.34
CA GLY A 56 -0.30 4.91 -9.44
C GLY A 56 -0.43 5.73 -10.72
N VAL A 57 0.59 6.51 -11.09
CA VAL A 57 0.62 7.26 -12.35
C VAL A 57 0.57 6.33 -13.56
N ALA A 58 1.26 5.20 -13.53
CA ALA A 58 1.25 4.22 -14.61
C ALA A 58 -0.14 3.60 -14.80
N VAL A 59 -0.82 3.22 -13.70
CA VAL A 59 -2.19 2.69 -13.77
C VAL A 59 -3.17 3.79 -14.22
N GLN A 60 -3.02 5.01 -13.68
CA GLN A 60 -3.87 6.14 -14.04
C GLN A 60 -3.80 6.43 -15.53
N ARG A 61 -2.61 6.69 -16.07
CA ARG A 61 -2.43 7.05 -17.49
C ARG A 61 -2.61 5.89 -18.44
N GLY A 62 -2.26 4.67 -18.01
CA GLY A 62 -2.33 3.49 -18.86
C GLY A 62 -3.75 2.94 -19.00
N LEU A 63 -4.52 2.93 -17.91
CA LEU A 63 -5.80 2.23 -17.85
C LEU A 63 -6.94 3.19 -17.57
N VAL A 64 -6.85 3.99 -16.51
CA VAL A 64 -7.97 4.81 -16.02
C VAL A 64 -8.33 5.92 -17.01
N ASP A 65 -7.34 6.66 -17.50
CA ASP A 65 -7.56 7.79 -18.42
C ASP A 65 -8.22 7.34 -19.74
N ARG A 66 -8.07 6.07 -20.13
CA ARG A 66 -8.70 5.51 -21.35
C ARG A 66 -10.18 5.16 -21.18
N ILE A 67 -10.63 4.98 -19.94
CA ILE A 67 -11.96 4.45 -19.60
C ILE A 67 -12.76 5.46 -18.78
N VAL A 68 -12.20 6.65 -18.52
CA VAL A 68 -12.85 7.71 -17.74
C VAL A 68 -14.16 8.19 -18.36
N ASP A 69 -14.27 8.16 -19.69
CA ASP A 69 -15.48 8.53 -20.44
C ASP A 69 -16.46 7.35 -20.62
N ALA A 70 -16.06 6.13 -20.21
CA ALA A 70 -16.87 4.94 -20.33
C ALA A 70 -17.96 4.88 -19.22
N PRO A 71 -18.98 4.01 -19.39
CA PRO A 71 -19.99 3.78 -18.36
C PRO A 71 -19.38 3.33 -17.02
N HIS A 72 -20.08 3.66 -15.93
CA HIS A 72 -19.65 3.45 -14.55
C HIS A 72 -19.31 1.98 -14.26
N GLU A 73 -20.08 1.06 -14.84
CA GLU A 73 -19.92 -0.38 -14.69
C GLU A 73 -18.56 -0.85 -15.23
N MET A 74 -18.13 -0.27 -16.35
CA MET A 74 -16.85 -0.59 -16.98
C MET A 74 -15.66 -0.10 -16.13
N GLN A 75 -15.81 1.03 -15.46
CA GLN A 75 -14.78 1.57 -14.56
C GLN A 75 -14.59 0.66 -13.33
N ILE A 76 -15.69 0.15 -12.77
CA ILE A 76 -15.64 -0.81 -11.65
C ILE A 76 -14.98 -2.12 -12.09
N LEU A 77 -15.41 -2.69 -13.23
CA LEU A 77 -14.83 -3.92 -13.76
C LEU A 77 -13.34 -3.79 -14.06
N LEU A 78 -12.91 -2.64 -14.59
CA LEU A 78 -11.51 -2.35 -14.83
C LEU A 78 -10.71 -2.35 -13.53
N MET A 79 -11.16 -1.60 -12.52
CA MET A 79 -10.42 -1.48 -11.26
C MET A 79 -10.41 -2.78 -10.46
N LEU A 80 -11.47 -3.58 -10.54
CA LEU A 80 -11.48 -4.95 -10.01
C LEU A 80 -10.50 -5.86 -10.77
N GLY A 81 -10.44 -5.73 -12.09
CA GLY A 81 -9.45 -6.45 -12.90
C GLY A 81 -8.02 -6.07 -12.52
N VAL A 82 -7.75 -4.78 -12.31
CA VAL A 82 -6.45 -4.30 -11.84
C VAL A 82 -6.12 -4.85 -10.46
N ALA A 83 -7.08 -4.84 -9.53
CA ALA A 83 -6.93 -5.43 -8.20
C ALA A 83 -6.52 -6.91 -8.29
N LEU A 84 -7.28 -7.72 -9.04
CA LEU A 84 -6.99 -9.14 -9.24
C LEU A 84 -5.63 -9.38 -9.89
N VAL A 85 -5.24 -8.57 -10.88
CA VAL A 85 -3.92 -8.67 -11.51
C VAL A 85 -2.82 -8.36 -10.49
N LEU A 86 -2.95 -7.27 -9.73
CA LEU A 86 -1.97 -6.90 -8.71
C LEU A 86 -1.85 -7.96 -7.60
N GLU A 87 -2.98 -8.52 -7.16
CA GLU A 87 -3.04 -9.58 -6.16
C GLU A 87 -2.35 -10.85 -6.66
N ASN A 88 -2.72 -11.34 -7.86
CA ASN A 88 -2.12 -12.55 -8.42
C ASN A 88 -0.63 -12.38 -8.72
N LEU A 89 -0.22 -11.19 -9.14
CA LEU A 89 1.18 -10.88 -9.41
C LEU A 89 1.97 -10.81 -8.09
N ALA A 90 1.37 -10.30 -7.01
CA ALA A 90 1.97 -10.36 -5.68
C ALA A 90 2.10 -11.82 -5.19
N LEU A 91 1.07 -12.65 -5.36
CA LEU A 91 1.11 -14.07 -5.03
C LEU A 91 2.17 -14.83 -5.85
N ALA A 92 2.33 -14.52 -7.13
CA ALA A 92 3.33 -15.14 -7.98
C ALA A 92 4.77 -14.78 -7.59
N VAL A 93 5.00 -13.54 -7.14
CA VAL A 93 6.35 -13.05 -6.79
C VAL A 93 6.73 -13.39 -5.35
N PHE A 94 5.81 -13.24 -4.39
CA PHE A 94 6.08 -13.34 -2.96
C PHE A 94 5.52 -14.61 -2.31
N GLY A 95 4.63 -15.34 -3.01
CA GLY A 95 3.93 -16.49 -2.46
C GLY A 95 2.74 -16.09 -1.56
N PRO A 96 1.98 -17.09 -1.08
CA PRO A 96 0.80 -16.87 -0.22
C PRO A 96 1.15 -16.65 1.26
N GLU A 97 2.42 -16.79 1.64
CA GLU A 97 2.83 -16.67 3.04
C GLU A 97 2.96 -15.20 3.48
N PRO A 98 2.37 -14.79 4.62
CA PRO A 98 2.51 -13.44 5.13
C PRO A 98 3.97 -13.09 5.45
N ALA A 99 4.58 -12.21 4.66
CA ALA A 99 5.93 -11.72 4.89
C ALA A 99 5.98 -10.80 6.12
N ARG A 100 6.85 -11.10 7.10
CA ARG A 100 7.07 -10.26 8.29
C ARG A 100 8.49 -9.70 8.30
N ILE A 101 8.62 -8.37 8.38
CA ILE A 101 9.91 -7.71 8.56
C ILE A 101 10.40 -7.97 9.99
N ARG A 102 11.51 -8.69 10.14
CA ARG A 102 12.24 -8.80 11.42
C ARG A 102 13.19 -7.60 11.55
N SER A 103 12.67 -6.40 11.88
CA SER A 103 13.54 -5.24 12.12
C SER A 103 14.20 -5.32 13.51
N LEU A 104 15.42 -4.81 13.64
CA LEU A 104 16.15 -4.73 14.91
C LEU A 104 15.47 -3.78 15.92
N LEU A 105 14.75 -2.75 15.44
CA LEU A 105 13.97 -1.84 16.29
C LEU A 105 12.72 -2.50 16.89
N ALA A 106 12.09 -3.46 16.21
CA ALA A 106 10.98 -4.23 16.76
C ALA A 106 11.39 -5.19 17.89
N ARG A 107 12.69 -5.34 18.17
CA ARG A 107 13.22 -6.08 19.33
C ARG A 107 13.54 -5.19 20.53
N LEU A 108 13.62 -3.87 20.35
CA LEU A 108 13.92 -2.95 21.44
C LEU A 108 12.64 -2.69 22.23
N THR A 109 12.33 -3.63 23.12
CA THR A 109 11.33 -3.42 24.16
C THR A 109 12.03 -2.72 25.31
N TRP A 110 11.65 -1.48 25.60
CA TRP A 110 12.09 -0.84 26.83
C TRP A 110 11.25 -1.38 27.97
N GLU A 111 11.87 -2.15 28.86
CA GLU A 111 11.28 -2.62 30.10
C GLU A 111 11.34 -1.49 31.14
N VAL A 112 10.20 -0.83 31.37
CA VAL A 112 10.05 0.13 32.48
C VAL A 112 9.26 -0.58 33.57
N GLY A 113 9.95 -1.33 34.43
CA GLY A 113 9.31 -2.14 35.48
C GLY A 113 8.44 -3.26 34.90
N PRO A 114 7.16 -3.42 35.29
CA PRO A 114 6.27 -4.47 34.75
C PRO A 114 5.69 -4.14 33.36
N LEU A 115 6.03 -2.97 32.79
CA LEU A 115 5.50 -2.51 31.50
C LEU A 115 6.53 -2.70 30.40
N TYR A 116 6.18 -3.56 29.44
CA TYR A 116 6.89 -3.74 28.19
C TYR A 116 6.42 -2.69 27.18
N VAL A 117 7.26 -1.69 26.91
CA VAL A 117 6.96 -0.66 25.91
C VAL A 117 7.73 -0.95 24.63
N ASP A 118 6.99 -1.27 23.58
CA ASP A 118 7.50 -1.51 22.24
C ASP A 118 7.92 -0.16 21.61
N VAL A 119 9.23 0.04 21.45
CA VAL A 119 9.79 1.30 20.91
C VAL A 119 9.35 1.51 19.46
N ALA A 120 9.12 0.45 18.68
CA ALA A 120 8.61 0.60 17.32
C ALA A 120 7.21 1.23 17.31
N ARG A 121 6.36 0.91 18.29
CA ARG A 121 5.02 1.54 18.41
C ARG A 121 5.10 3.01 18.78
N LEU A 122 6.05 3.39 19.63
CA LEU A 122 6.28 4.79 20.01
C LEU A 122 6.77 5.63 18.83
N VAL A 123 7.74 5.14 18.07
CA VAL A 123 8.26 5.86 16.91
C VAL A 123 7.18 5.98 15.82
N THR A 124 6.39 4.91 15.60
CA THR A 124 5.26 4.94 14.65
C THR A 124 4.10 5.84 15.12
N PHE A 125 3.98 6.14 16.41
CA PHE A 125 2.98 7.10 16.90
C PHE A 125 3.37 8.55 16.64
N VAL A 126 4.68 8.84 16.56
CA VAL A 126 5.21 10.20 16.40
C VAL A 126 5.40 10.59 14.93
N VAL A 127 5.70 9.61 14.06
CA VAL A 127 5.90 9.79 12.61
C VAL A 127 4.61 9.53 11.85
#